data_AF-A0A7W0SKA0-F1
#
_entry.id   AF-A0A7W0SKA0-F1
#
_cell.length_a   1.000
_cell.length_b   1.000
_cell.length_c   1.000
_cell.angle_alpha   90.00
_cell.angle_beta   90.00
_cell.angle_gamma   90.00
#
_symmetry.space_group_name_H-M   'P 1'
#
loop_
_entity.id
_entity.type
_entity.pdbx_description
1 polymer ?
#
loop_
_entity_poly.entity_id
_entity_poly.type
_entity_poly.pdbx_seq_one_letter_code
_entity_poly.pdbx_strand_id
1 'polypeptide(L)' 'DAQGDLGSFRTLQKQPAWQGRPVEEQLRRFMGSGGRRKIRYARLLVDALELAQVPRPLDLVVAQV' A
#
# COMPACT_ATOMS: atom_id res chain seq x y z
N ASP A 1 6.07 8.41 -12.30
CA ASP A 1 5.98 7.00 -11.83
C ASP A 1 4.61 6.40 -12.13
N ALA A 2 4.54 5.06 -12.19
CA ALA A 2 3.40 4.29 -12.71
C ALA A 2 2.03 4.61 -12.09
N GLN A 3 1.99 5.15 -10.87
CA GLN A 3 0.74 5.48 -10.14
C GLN A 3 0.62 6.97 -9.78
N GLY A 4 1.51 7.84 -10.24
CA GLY A 4 1.43 9.30 -10.03
C GLY A 4 1.59 9.80 -8.59
N ASP A 5 1.75 8.91 -7.60
CA ASP A 5 1.71 9.25 -6.18
C ASP A 5 3.10 9.40 -5.52
N LEU A 6 4.19 9.09 -6.23
CA LEU A 6 5.54 9.11 -5.64
C LEU A 6 5.92 10.49 -5.11
N GLY A 7 5.58 11.56 -5.84
CA GLY A 7 5.85 12.93 -5.38
C GLY A 7 5.19 13.22 -4.03
N SER A 8 3.92 12.81 -3.87
CA SER A 8 3.21 12.91 -2.59
C SER A 8 3.84 12.04 -1.50
N PHE A 9 4.32 10.85 -1.85
CA PHE A 9 5.01 9.98 -0.90
C PHE A 9 6.32 10.62 -0.43
N ARG A 10 7.16 11.12 -1.35
CA ARG A 10 8.39 11.84 -1.01
C ARG A 10 8.14 13.07 -0.13
N THR A 11 7.04 13.79 -0.33
CA THR A 11 6.63 14.88 0.57
C THR A 11 6.36 14.39 1.99
N LEU A 12 5.71 13.23 2.17
CA LEU A 12 5.53 12.61 3.49
C LEU A 12 6.88 12.24 4.12
N GLN A 13 7.81 11.66 3.36
CA GLN A 13 9.13 11.24 3.89
C GLN A 13 9.98 12.42 4.40
N LYS A 14 9.75 13.63 3.86
CA LYS A 14 10.43 14.86 4.32
C LYS A 14 9.89 15.39 5.65
N GLN A 15 8.73 14.92 6.13
CA GLN A 15 8.13 15.41 7.38
C GLN A 15 8.94 14.91 8.59
N PRO A 16 9.28 15.76 9.57
CA PRO A 16 10.10 15.37 10.73
C PRO A 16 9.59 14.14 11.49
N ALA A 17 8.27 13.99 11.63
CA ALA A 17 7.66 12.85 12.32
C ALA A 17 7.86 11.50 11.62
N TRP A 18 8.21 11.51 10.33
CA TRP A 18 8.36 10.33 9.48
C TRP A 18 9.80 10.08 9.02
N GLN A 19 10.71 11.03 9.24
CA GLN A 19 12.13 10.84 8.98
C GLN A 19 12.70 9.72 9.86
N GLY A 20 13.52 8.84 9.29
CA GLY A 20 14.16 7.73 10.00
C GLY A 20 13.25 6.53 10.33
N ARG A 21 11.94 6.62 10.11
CA ARG A 21 11.03 5.47 10.29
C ARG A 21 11.20 4.43 9.17
N PRO A 22 10.93 3.14 9.44
CA PRO A 22 10.88 2.11 8.40
C PRO A 22 9.94 2.48 7.25
N VAL A 23 10.27 2.07 6.03
CA VAL A 23 9.50 2.42 4.83
C VAL A 23 8.08 1.84 4.88
N GLU A 24 7.90 0.69 5.52
CA GLU A 24 6.63 -0.01 5.71
C GLU A 24 5.67 0.82 6.57
N GLU A 25 6.17 1.47 7.62
CA GLU A 25 5.36 2.38 8.44
C GLU A 25 4.93 3.62 7.65
N GLN A 26 5.86 4.19 6.88
CA GLN A 26 5.57 5.35 6.03
C GLN A 26 4.53 5.00 4.96
N LEU A 27 4.65 3.83 4.31
CA LEU A 27 3.70 3.33 3.33
C LEU A 27 2.33 3.08 3.96
N ARG A 28 2.28 2.45 5.14
CA ARG A 28 1.02 2.25 5.89
C ARG A 28 0.31 3.57 6.18
N ARG A 29 1.05 4.59 6.64
CA ARG A 29 0.50 5.94 6.87
C ARG A 29 0.03 6.59 5.57
N PHE A 30 0.82 6.48 4.51
CA PHE A 30 0.56 7.10 3.23
C PHE A 30 -0.67 6.51 2.54
N MET A 31 -0.76 5.18 2.46
CA MET A 31 -1.91 4.48 1.88
C MET A 31 -3.17 4.66 2.71
N GLY A 32 -3.04 4.83 4.04
CA GLY A 32 -4.15 5.17 4.94
C GLY A 32 -4.54 6.66 4.94
N SER A 33 -3.87 7.52 4.15
CA SER A 33 -4.13 8.97 4.14
C SER A 33 -5.26 9.37 3.18
N GLY A 34 -6.19 10.18 3.68
CA GLY A 34 -7.35 10.65 2.91
C GLY A 34 -8.36 9.53 2.59
N GLY A 35 -9.53 9.91 2.09
CA GLY A 35 -10.63 8.95 1.85
C GLY A 35 -10.42 8.00 0.67
N ARG A 36 -9.47 8.28 -0.24
CA ARG A 36 -9.36 7.57 -1.53
C ARG A 36 -8.21 6.55 -1.60
N ARG A 37 -7.11 6.78 -0.88
CA ARG A 37 -5.87 6.01 -1.10
C ARG A 37 -6.00 4.56 -0.63
N LYS A 38 -6.71 4.29 0.46
CA LYS A 38 -6.83 2.94 1.00
C LYS A 38 -7.47 1.98 -0.02
N ILE A 39 -8.58 2.39 -0.63
CA ILE A 39 -9.27 1.59 -1.65
C ILE A 39 -8.42 1.46 -2.91
N ARG A 40 -7.77 2.56 -3.35
CA ARG A 40 -6.89 2.54 -4.52
C ARG A 40 -5.72 1.56 -4.37
N TYR A 41 -4.99 1.65 -3.26
CA TYR A 41 -3.80 0.82 -3.03
C TYR A 41 -4.15 -0.63 -2.71
N ALA A 42 -5.30 -0.91 -2.11
CA ALA A 42 -5.75 -2.30 -1.93
C ALA A 42 -5.82 -3.03 -3.28
N ARG A 43 -6.42 -2.41 -4.30
CA ARG A 43 -6.46 -2.98 -5.66
C ARG A 43 -5.06 -3.14 -6.26
N LEU A 44 -4.21 -2.11 -6.19
CA LEU A 44 -2.87 -2.17 -6.76
C LEU A 44 -1.98 -3.25 -6.12
N LEU A 45 -2.13 -3.48 -4.81
CA LEU A 45 -1.41 -4.54 -4.10
C LEU A 45 -1.87 -5.93 -4.54
N VAL A 46 -3.16 -6.11 -4.80
CA VAL A 46 -3.71 -7.36 -5.35
C VAL A 46 -3.26 -7.57 -6.79
N ASP A 47 -3.32 -6.52 -7.62
CA ASP A 47 -2.89 -6.58 -9.03
C ASP A 47 -1.39 -6.91 -9.19
N ALA A 48 -0.58 -6.57 -8.17
CA ALA A 48 0.85 -6.87 -8.14
C ALA A 48 1.21 -8.22 -7.48
N LEU A 49 0.23 -8.94 -6.92
CA LEU A 49 0.46 -10.18 -6.19
C LEU A 49 0.53 -11.36 -7.16
N GLU A 50 1.63 -12.10 -7.13
CA GLU A 50 1.73 -13.37 -7.84
C GLU A 50 0.80 -14.41 -7.20
N LEU A 51 0.08 -15.18 -8.01
CA LEU A 51 -0.89 -16.19 -7.51
C LEU A 51 -0.23 -17.24 -6.62
N ALA A 52 1.05 -17.56 -6.83
CA ALA A 52 1.81 -18.48 -5.99
C ALA A 52 2.18 -17.90 -4.60
N GLN A 53 2.00 -16.58 -4.40
CA GLN A 53 2.41 -15.86 -3.19
C GLN A 53 1.20 -15.26 -2.45
N VAL A 54 -0.01 -15.75 -2.74
CA VAL A 54 -1.22 -15.26 -2.09
C VAL A 54 -1.18 -15.61 -0.60
N PRO A 55 -1.36 -14.64 0.30
CA PRO A 55 -1.49 -14.92 1.72
C PRO A 55 -2.65 -15.88 1.99
N ARG A 56 -2.39 -16.93 2.78
CA ARG A 56 -3.38 -17.97 3.10
C ARG A 56 -4.79 -17.44 3.44
N PRO A 57 -4.97 -16.36 4.23
CA PRO A 57 -6.31 -15.83 4.49
C PRO A 57 -7.06 -15.36 3.23
N LEU A 58 -6.35 -14.78 2.26
CA LEU A 58 -6.97 -14.33 1.00
C LEU A 58 -7.27 -15.51 0.07
N ASP A 59 -6.37 -16.49 0.00
CA ASP A 59 -6.55 -17.72 -0.78
C ASP A 59 -7.79 -18.49 -0.34
N LEU A 60 -7.97 -18.64 0.97
CA LEU A 60 -9.15 -19.28 1.56
C LEU A 60 -10.45 -18.55 1.22
N VAL A 61 -10.45 -17.22 1.15
CA VAL A 61 -11.66 -16.45 0.79
C VAL A 61 -12.01 -16.68 -0.67
N VAL A 62 -11.03 -16.65 -1.57
CA VAL A 62 -11.25 -16.88 -3.02
C VAL A 62 -11.76 -18.30 -3.28
N ALA A 63 -11.25 -19.31 -2.56
CA ALA A 63 -11.70 -20.69 -2.70
C ALA A 63 -13.14 -20.96 -2.20
N GLN A 64 -13.78 -19.99 -1.53
CA GLN A 64 -15.16 -20.08 -1.04
C GLN A 64 -16.17 -19.30 -1.90
N VAL A 65 -15.71 -18.64 -2.97
CA VAL A 65 -16.56 -17.95 -3.96
C VAL A 65 -16.85 -18.88 -5.13
#